data_AF-Q9GL08-F1
#
_entry.id   AF-Q9GL08-F1
#
_cell.length_a   1.000
_cell.length_b   1.000
_cell.length_c   1.000
_cell.angle_alpha   90.00
_cell.angle_beta   90.00
_cell.angle_gamma   90.00
#
_symmetry.space_group_name_H-M   'P 1'
#
loop_
_entity.id
_entity.type
_entity.pdbx_description
1 polymer ?
#
loop_
_entity_poly.entity_id
_entity_poly.type
_entity_poly.pdbx_seq_one_letter_code
_entity_poly.pdbx_strand_id
1 'polypeptide(L)'
;KPLDHNLTFHKLVAYMICLLTAVHIIAHLFNFERYSRSRRATDGSLASVLSNLSHHGKEGDAWLNPIHSPDTTLLYVTFTSIAGLTGVIITIALILMVTSAVEFIRKHYFEVFWYTHHLFIIYIIGLVIHGVGGIVRGQTKKSMEESHPHECAESFEKWDDPDHHCRHPQLK
;
A
#
# COMPACT_ATOMS: atom_id res chain seq x y z
N LYS A 1 21.71 27.53 19.40
CA LYS A 1 20.61 26.72 19.97
C LYS A 1 20.16 25.69 18.93
N PRO A 2 19.72 24.48 19.31
CA PRO A 2 19.34 23.43 18.34
C PRO A 2 18.18 23.83 17.40
N LEU A 3 17.32 24.78 17.82
CA LEU A 3 16.22 25.32 17.01
C LEU A 3 16.68 26.26 15.87
N ASP A 4 17.92 26.74 15.88
CA ASP A 4 18.44 27.66 14.85
C ASP A 4 18.73 26.94 13.51
N HIS A 5 18.71 25.61 13.50
CA HIS A 5 18.97 24.77 12.32
C HIS A 5 17.70 24.05 11.82
N ASN A 6 16.52 24.52 12.22
CA ASN A 6 15.23 23.92 11.85
C ASN A 6 15.02 23.79 10.32
N LEU A 7 15.49 24.77 9.54
CA LEU A 7 15.37 24.76 8.09
C LEU A 7 16.30 23.71 7.44
N THR A 8 17.50 23.54 7.98
CA THR A 8 18.42 22.48 7.54
C THR A 8 17.85 21.11 7.85
N PHE A 9 17.28 20.95 9.05
CA PHE A 9 16.59 19.72 9.44
C PHE A 9 15.39 19.43 8.53
N HIS A 10 14.55 20.43 8.24
CA HIS A 10 13.41 20.29 7.33
C HIS A 10 13.83 19.79 5.94
N LYS A 11 14.90 20.34 5.37
CA LYS A 11 15.45 19.86 4.08
C LYS A 11 15.94 18.43 4.16
N LEU A 12 16.61 18.06 5.25
CA LEU A 12 17.07 16.69 5.49
C LEU A 12 15.90 15.70 5.54
N VAL A 13 14.84 16.05 6.28
CA VAL A 13 13.60 15.27 6.34
C VAL A 13 12.95 15.18 4.97
N ALA A 14 12.92 16.26 4.18
CA ALA A 14 12.37 16.25 2.83
C ALA A 14 13.14 15.27 1.91
N TYR A 15 14.48 15.23 1.96
CA TYR A 15 15.26 14.25 1.21
C TYR A 15 14.95 12.81 1.63
N MET A 16 14.80 12.56 2.93
CA MET A 16 14.41 11.24 3.44
C MET A 16 13.01 10.83 2.99
N ILE A 17 12.04 11.76 3.01
CA ILE A 17 10.70 11.52 2.51
C ILE A 17 10.75 11.10 1.04
N CYS A 18 11.47 11.84 0.18
CA CYS A 18 11.61 11.49 -1.24
C CYS A 18 12.20 10.08 -1.46
N LEU A 19 13.26 9.74 -0.72
CA LEU A 19 13.89 8.43 -0.79
C LEU A 19 12.91 7.32 -0.38
N LEU A 20 12.25 7.48 0.77
CA LEU A 20 11.31 6.48 1.28
C LEU A 20 10.07 6.36 0.39
N THR A 21 9.59 7.47 -0.19
CA THR A 21 8.50 7.45 -1.19
C THR A 21 8.89 6.63 -2.41
N ALA A 22 10.10 6.78 -2.94
CA ALA A 22 10.56 5.97 -4.07
C ALA A 22 10.61 4.47 -3.73
N VAL A 23 11.20 4.11 -2.59
CA VAL A 23 11.24 2.72 -2.10
C VAL A 23 9.83 2.17 -1.91
N HIS A 24 8.93 2.95 -1.34
CA HIS A 24 7.54 2.56 -1.08
C HIS A 24 6.74 2.33 -2.36
N ILE A 25 6.87 3.19 -3.37
CA ILE A 25 6.24 2.99 -4.69
C ILE A 25 6.75 1.70 -5.33
N ILE A 26 8.06 1.46 -5.28
CA ILE A 26 8.66 0.22 -5.81
C ILE A 26 8.10 -1.01 -5.09
N ALA A 27 7.97 -0.96 -3.77
CA ALA A 27 7.36 -2.06 -2.99
C ALA A 27 5.91 -2.32 -3.42
N HIS A 28 5.12 -1.27 -3.69
CA HIS A 28 3.76 -1.42 -4.22
C HIS A 28 3.73 -2.10 -5.59
N LEU A 29 4.67 -1.80 -6.48
CA LEU A 29 4.76 -2.44 -7.80
C LEU A 29 5.05 -3.95 -7.67
N PHE A 30 6.02 -4.33 -6.82
CA PHE A 30 6.31 -5.74 -6.56
C PHE A 30 5.15 -6.47 -5.89
N ASN A 31 4.46 -5.83 -4.95
CA ASN A 31 3.28 -6.41 -4.31
C ASN A 31 2.16 -6.65 -5.34
N PHE A 32 1.88 -5.67 -6.19
CA PHE A 32 0.89 -5.82 -7.26
C PHE A 32 1.24 -6.97 -8.20
N GLU A 33 2.50 -7.06 -8.62
CA GLU A 33 2.96 -8.16 -9.47
C GLU A 33 2.78 -9.53 -8.79
N ARG A 34 3.11 -9.64 -7.49
CA ARG A 34 2.92 -10.87 -6.73
C ARG A 34 1.45 -11.25 -6.59
N TYR A 35 0.57 -10.28 -6.33
CA TYR A 35 -0.87 -10.48 -6.29
C TYR A 35 -1.43 -10.91 -7.65
N SER A 36 -0.98 -10.28 -8.74
CA SER A 36 -1.46 -10.61 -10.09
C SER A 36 -1.01 -12.00 -10.51
N ARG A 37 0.27 -12.35 -10.28
CA ARG A 37 0.82 -13.68 -10.57
C ARG A 37 0.11 -14.78 -9.79
N SER A 38 -0.09 -14.58 -8.48
CA SER A 38 -0.78 -15.57 -7.64
C SER A 38 -2.25 -15.75 -8.01
N ARG A 39 -2.94 -14.69 -8.44
CA ARG A 39 -4.33 -14.80 -8.93
C ARG A 39 -4.44 -15.52 -10.28
N ARG A 40 -3.43 -15.38 -11.14
CA ARG A 40 -3.37 -16.04 -12.46
C ARG A 40 -2.85 -17.47 -12.41
N ALA A 41 -2.18 -17.87 -11.33
CA ALA A 41 -1.59 -19.18 -11.19
C ALA A 41 -2.67 -20.27 -11.03
N THR A 42 -2.57 -21.34 -11.82
CA THR A 42 -3.43 -22.53 -11.76
C THR A 42 -2.67 -23.77 -11.30
N ASP A 43 -1.51 -23.58 -10.68
CA ASP A 43 -0.57 -24.63 -10.29
C ASP A 43 -0.91 -25.28 -8.93
N GLY A 44 -1.99 -24.83 -8.27
CA GLY A 44 -2.36 -25.29 -6.94
C GLY A 44 -1.36 -24.87 -5.86
N SER A 45 -0.43 -23.95 -6.16
CA SER A 45 0.52 -23.46 -5.15
C SER A 45 -0.19 -22.79 -3.98
N LEU A 46 0.44 -22.78 -2.79
CA LEU A 46 -0.05 -22.09 -1.60
C LEU A 46 -0.51 -20.65 -1.90
N ALA A 47 0.24 -19.91 -2.71
CA ALA A 47 -0.10 -18.53 -3.08
C ALA A 47 -1.35 -18.45 -3.99
N SER A 48 -1.53 -19.40 -4.90
CA SER A 48 -2.73 -19.53 -5.74
C SER A 48 -3.96 -19.85 -4.88
N VAL A 49 -3.86 -20.85 -4.00
CA VAL A 49 -4.96 -21.24 -3.09
C VAL A 49 -5.34 -20.08 -2.16
N LEU A 50 -4.36 -19.44 -1.52
CA LEU A 50 -4.55 -18.25 -0.69
C LEU A 50 -5.24 -17.10 -1.43
N SER A 51 -4.89 -16.88 -2.70
CA SER A 51 -5.50 -15.82 -3.52
C SER A 51 -6.94 -16.12 -3.92
N ASN A 52 -7.36 -17.38 -3.85
CA ASN A 52 -8.72 -17.84 -4.15
C ASN A 52 -9.59 -18.01 -2.90
N LEU A 53 -9.01 -17.88 -1.71
CA LEU A 53 -9.68 -18.11 -0.41
C LEU A 53 -10.84 -17.14 -0.13
N SER A 54 -11.01 -16.07 -0.90
CA SER A 54 -12.07 -15.07 -0.72
C SER A 54 -13.46 -15.60 -1.18
N HIS A 55 -14.09 -16.51 -0.43
CA HIS A 55 -15.44 -16.98 -0.80
C HIS A 55 -16.49 -17.11 0.31
N HIS A 56 -16.15 -17.01 1.60
CA HIS A 56 -17.14 -17.12 2.67
C HIS A 56 -17.17 -15.89 3.59
N GLY A 57 -17.94 -14.87 3.19
CA GLY A 57 -18.26 -13.77 4.08
C GLY A 57 -19.21 -12.78 3.44
N LYS A 58 -20.40 -12.62 4.03
CA LYS A 58 -21.41 -11.61 3.67
C LYS A 58 -20.96 -10.15 3.91
N GLU A 59 -19.67 -9.93 4.13
CA GLU A 59 -19.05 -8.63 4.33
C GLU A 59 -17.85 -8.56 3.38
N GLY A 60 -17.81 -7.53 2.52
CA GLY A 60 -16.87 -7.38 1.41
C GLY A 60 -15.40 -7.18 1.78
N ASP A 61 -14.97 -7.69 2.94
CA ASP A 61 -13.67 -7.40 3.56
C ASP A 61 -12.80 -8.64 3.84
N ALA A 62 -13.24 -9.85 3.50
CA ALA A 62 -12.47 -11.08 3.74
C ALA A 62 -11.59 -11.48 2.55
N TRP A 63 -10.72 -10.58 2.07
CA TRP A 63 -9.75 -10.87 1.00
C TRP A 63 -8.31 -10.66 1.46
N LEU A 64 -7.42 -11.58 1.06
CA LEU A 64 -5.95 -11.41 1.23
C LEU A 64 -5.32 -10.86 -0.04
N ASN A 65 -5.78 -11.31 -1.20
CA ASN A 65 -5.40 -10.77 -2.49
C ASN A 65 -6.46 -9.75 -2.96
N PRO A 66 -6.12 -8.47 -3.11
CA PRO A 66 -7.04 -7.43 -3.56
C PRO A 66 -7.46 -7.59 -5.03
N ILE A 67 -6.77 -8.44 -5.79
CA ILE A 67 -7.03 -8.68 -7.20
C ILE A 67 -8.00 -9.84 -7.34
N HIS A 68 -9.24 -9.53 -7.71
CA HIS A 68 -10.31 -10.53 -7.86
C HIS A 68 -10.39 -11.16 -9.26
N SER A 69 -9.81 -10.52 -10.27
CA SER A 69 -9.82 -10.99 -11.66
C SER A 69 -8.41 -11.16 -12.23
N PRO A 70 -8.14 -12.23 -13.00
CA PRO A 70 -6.85 -12.40 -13.68
C PRO A 70 -6.55 -11.31 -14.72
N ASP A 71 -7.59 -10.62 -15.22
CA ASP A 71 -7.48 -9.58 -16.23
C ASP A 71 -7.32 -8.16 -15.64
N THR A 72 -7.24 -8.05 -14.31
CA THR A 72 -7.04 -6.76 -13.64
C THR A 72 -5.68 -6.16 -14.00
N THR A 73 -5.70 -4.94 -14.53
CA THR A 73 -4.48 -4.22 -14.92
C THR A 73 -3.96 -3.32 -13.80
N LEU A 74 -2.66 -3.00 -13.84
CA LEU A 74 -2.03 -2.06 -12.91
C LEU A 74 -2.69 -0.68 -12.95
N LEU A 75 -3.03 -0.20 -14.15
CA LEU A 75 -3.69 1.08 -14.34
C LEU A 75 -5.07 1.09 -13.70
N TYR A 76 -5.83 0.00 -13.85
CA TYR A 76 -7.13 -0.12 -13.21
C TYR A 76 -7.00 0.01 -11.69
N VAL A 77 -6.17 -0.81 -11.03
CA VAL A 77 -6.01 -0.75 -9.57
C VAL A 77 -5.47 0.60 -9.10
N THR A 78 -4.54 1.18 -9.84
CA THR A 78 -3.97 2.50 -9.53
C THR A 78 -5.02 3.61 -9.56
N PHE A 79 -6.00 3.58 -10.45
CA PHE A 79 -6.97 4.67 -10.60
C PHE A 79 -8.36 4.40 -10.03
N THR A 80 -8.67 3.15 -9.63
CA THR A 80 -9.97 2.81 -9.04
C THR A 80 -9.90 2.53 -7.53
N SER A 81 -8.73 2.14 -7.00
CA SER A 81 -8.59 1.95 -5.55
C SER A 81 -8.33 3.27 -4.81
N ILE A 82 -8.81 3.35 -3.57
CA ILE A 82 -8.60 4.53 -2.71
C ILE A 82 -7.10 4.80 -2.54
N ALA A 83 -6.33 3.77 -2.14
CA ALA A 83 -4.89 3.92 -1.93
C ALA A 83 -4.13 4.20 -3.23
N GLY A 84 -4.52 3.60 -4.37
CA GLY A 84 -3.91 3.89 -5.67
C GLY A 84 -4.09 5.34 -6.09
N LEU A 85 -5.35 5.81 -6.15
CA LEU A 85 -5.67 7.14 -6.68
C LEU A 85 -5.08 8.24 -5.80
N THR A 86 -5.25 8.12 -4.48
CA THR A 86 -4.64 9.06 -3.52
C THR A 86 -3.12 9.02 -3.57
N GLY A 87 -2.52 7.83 -3.74
CA GLY A 87 -1.07 7.65 -3.90
C GLY A 87 -0.51 8.42 -5.09
N VAL A 88 -1.20 8.40 -6.24
CA VAL A 88 -0.83 9.19 -7.42
C VAL A 88 -0.92 10.69 -7.12
N ILE A 89 -2.03 11.16 -6.54
CA ILE A 89 -2.26 12.58 -6.25
C ILE A 89 -1.19 13.12 -5.30
N ILE A 90 -0.91 12.43 -4.18
CA ILE A 90 0.09 12.89 -3.20
C ILE A 90 1.52 12.84 -3.75
N THR A 91 1.82 11.88 -4.64
CA THR A 91 3.14 11.79 -5.29
C THR A 91 3.36 12.94 -6.25
N ILE A 92 2.35 13.30 -7.06
CA ILE A 92 2.41 14.47 -7.94
C ILE A 92 2.59 15.75 -7.10
N ALA A 93 1.83 15.91 -6.01
CA ALA A 93 1.97 17.04 -5.11
C ALA A 93 3.39 17.12 -4.52
N LEU A 94 3.97 15.99 -4.08
CA LEU A 94 5.34 15.93 -3.56
C LEU A 94 6.37 16.35 -4.61
N ILE A 95 6.25 15.85 -5.85
CA ILE A 95 7.15 16.21 -6.96
C ILE A 95 7.09 17.72 -7.21
N LEU A 96 5.89 18.30 -7.29
CA LEU A 96 5.73 19.74 -7.51
C LEU A 96 6.33 20.57 -6.36
N MET A 97 6.13 20.16 -5.11
CA MET A 97 6.72 20.85 -3.94
C MET A 97 8.25 20.79 -3.92
N VAL A 98 8.84 19.64 -4.23
CA VAL A 98 10.28 19.43 -4.16
C VAL A 98 11.00 20.10 -5.33
N THR A 99 10.44 19.98 -6.53
CA THR A 99 11.02 20.60 -7.73
C THR A 99 11.02 22.12 -7.62
N SER A 100 9.93 22.74 -7.17
CA SER A 100 9.88 24.19 -6.98
C SER A 100 10.77 24.70 -5.84
N ALA A 101 11.10 23.85 -4.86
CA ALA A 101 11.97 24.18 -3.74
C ALA A 101 13.48 24.09 -4.07
N VAL A 102 13.86 23.62 -5.27
CA VAL A 102 15.24 23.64 -5.75
C VAL A 102 15.79 25.06 -5.69
N GLU A 103 17.05 25.21 -5.27
CA GLU A 103 17.65 26.50 -4.95
C GLU A 103 17.52 27.53 -6.07
N PHE A 104 17.73 27.11 -7.32
CA PHE A 104 17.56 27.95 -8.50
C PHE A 104 16.14 28.51 -8.60
N ILE A 105 15.12 27.64 -8.56
CA ILE A 105 13.72 28.06 -8.71
C ILE A 105 13.30 28.93 -7.52
N ARG A 106 13.60 28.50 -6.30
CA ARG A 106 13.23 29.24 -5.07
C ARG A 106 13.85 30.64 -5.00
N LYS A 107 15.07 30.85 -5.55
CA LYS A 107 15.74 32.16 -5.56
C LYS A 107 15.23 33.10 -6.65
N HIS A 108 14.88 32.58 -7.83
CA HIS A 108 14.49 33.39 -8.99
C HIS A 108 12.97 33.51 -9.18
N TYR A 109 12.20 32.55 -8.66
CA TYR A 109 10.75 32.43 -8.83
C TYR A 109 10.09 32.11 -7.47
N PHE A 110 10.25 33.02 -6.50
CA PHE A 110 9.82 32.78 -5.11
C PHE A 110 8.32 32.51 -4.99
N GLU A 111 7.47 33.21 -5.75
CA GLU A 111 6.02 32.99 -5.76
C GLU A 111 5.67 31.56 -6.18
N VAL A 112 6.34 31.01 -7.21
CA VAL A 112 6.12 29.63 -7.67
C VAL A 112 6.46 28.66 -6.55
N PHE A 113 7.60 28.83 -5.89
CA PHE A 113 7.96 28.07 -4.70
C PHE A 113 6.86 28.18 -3.64
N TRP A 114 6.47 29.40 -3.26
CA TRP A 114 5.55 29.65 -2.15
C TRP A 114 4.18 29.01 -2.38
N TYR A 115 3.55 29.22 -3.54
CA TYR A 115 2.23 28.67 -3.84
C TYR A 115 2.26 27.14 -3.95
N THR A 116 3.28 26.59 -4.61
CA THR A 116 3.39 25.12 -4.74
C THR A 116 3.74 24.45 -3.43
N HIS A 117 4.50 25.08 -2.53
CA HIS A 117 4.84 24.48 -1.24
C HIS A 117 3.62 24.32 -0.33
N HIS A 118 2.57 25.15 -0.48
CA HIS A 118 1.30 25.00 0.25
C HIS A 118 0.50 23.74 -0.11
N LEU A 119 0.89 23.03 -1.19
CA LEU A 119 0.38 21.70 -1.48
C LEU A 119 0.67 20.70 -0.34
N PHE A 120 1.48 21.06 0.67
CA PHE A 120 1.65 20.27 1.89
C PHE A 120 0.30 19.95 2.57
N ILE A 121 -0.70 20.84 2.46
CA ILE A 121 -2.04 20.61 3.02
C ILE A 121 -2.70 19.42 2.31
N ILE A 122 -2.67 19.42 0.98
CA ILE A 122 -3.20 18.32 0.15
C ILE A 122 -2.39 17.05 0.40
N TYR A 123 -1.06 17.16 0.50
CA TYR A 123 -0.18 16.03 0.77
C TYR A 123 -0.50 15.36 2.11
N ILE A 124 -0.64 16.11 3.20
CA ILE A 124 -0.92 15.55 4.54
C ILE A 124 -2.31 14.93 4.61
N ILE A 125 -3.35 15.61 4.11
CA ILE A 125 -4.72 15.06 4.07
C ILE A 125 -4.75 13.79 3.20
N GLY A 126 -4.16 13.85 2.02
CA GLY A 126 -4.09 12.72 1.10
C GLY A 126 -3.32 11.54 1.68
N LEU A 127 -2.25 11.77 2.47
CA LEU A 127 -1.48 10.72 3.12
C LEU A 127 -2.31 9.96 4.15
N VAL A 128 -3.16 10.65 4.92
CA VAL A 128 -4.08 10.01 5.88
C VAL A 128 -5.07 9.11 5.14
N ILE A 129 -5.71 9.63 4.08
CA ILE A 129 -6.68 8.85 3.28
C ILE A 129 -6.00 7.67 2.58
N HIS A 130 -4.80 7.88 2.04
CA HIS A 130 -3.99 6.84 1.41
C HIS A 130 -3.72 5.68 2.37
N GLY A 131 -3.29 5.99 3.60
CA GLY A 131 -3.04 4.98 4.64
C GLY A 131 -4.29 4.20 5.07
N VAL A 132 -5.45 4.88 5.14
CA VAL A 132 -6.74 4.23 5.46
C VAL A 132 -7.17 3.24 4.38
N GLY A 133 -6.74 3.43 3.13
CA GLY A 133 -7.08 2.53 2.02
C GLY A 133 -6.60 1.08 2.20
N GLY A 134 -5.63 0.80 3.07
CA GLY A 134 -5.42 -0.54 3.66
C GLY A 134 -5.27 -1.71 2.67
N ILE A 135 -4.48 -1.57 1.60
CA ILE A 135 -4.32 -2.65 0.57
C ILE A 135 -3.67 -3.93 1.13
N VAL A 136 -2.74 -3.79 2.08
CA VAL A 136 -2.04 -4.94 2.68
C VAL A 136 -2.74 -5.30 3.98
N ARG A 137 -3.32 -6.51 4.02
CA ARG A 137 -4.04 -7.04 5.18
C ARG A 137 -3.25 -8.11 5.91
N GLY A 138 -3.50 -8.23 7.21
CA GLY A 138 -2.93 -9.28 8.05
C GLY A 138 -4.02 -10.09 8.76
N GLN A 139 -3.66 -11.26 9.28
CA GLN A 139 -4.60 -12.03 10.11
C GLN A 139 -4.86 -11.35 11.45
N THR A 140 -6.08 -11.51 11.96
CA THR A 140 -6.42 -11.09 13.32
C THR A 140 -5.71 -11.96 14.34
N LYS A 141 -5.50 -11.44 15.56
CA LYS A 141 -4.85 -12.21 16.65
C LYS A 141 -5.62 -13.50 16.95
N LYS A 142 -6.95 -13.41 17.04
CA LYS A 142 -7.84 -14.55 17.24
C LYS A 142 -7.68 -15.59 16.12
N SER A 143 -7.61 -15.15 14.86
CA SER A 143 -7.38 -16.06 13.73
C SER A 143 -6.02 -16.76 13.80
N MET A 144 -4.97 -16.06 14.26
CA MET A 144 -3.65 -16.69 14.42
C MET A 144 -3.58 -17.65 15.60
N GLU A 145 -4.38 -17.43 16.65
CA GLU A 145 -4.50 -18.36 17.79
C GLU A 145 -5.30 -19.62 17.43
N GLU A 146 -6.34 -19.49 16.61
CA GLU A 146 -7.19 -20.61 16.17
C GLU A 146 -6.57 -21.41 15.01
N SER A 147 -5.86 -20.74 14.10
CA SER A 147 -5.30 -21.35 12.89
C SER A 147 -3.96 -20.73 12.57
N HIS A 148 -2.91 -21.28 13.19
CA HIS A 148 -1.58 -20.71 13.14
C HIS A 148 -1.02 -20.77 11.70
N PRO A 149 -0.48 -19.66 11.14
CA PRO A 149 -0.15 -19.60 9.72
C PRO A 149 0.92 -20.60 9.28
N HIS A 150 1.89 -20.89 10.15
CA HIS A 150 2.96 -21.84 9.86
C HIS A 150 2.45 -23.28 9.80
N GLU A 151 1.51 -23.65 10.68
CA GLU A 151 0.95 -25.00 10.74
C GLU A 151 -0.02 -25.22 9.58
N CYS A 152 -0.88 -24.23 9.33
CA CYS A 152 -1.85 -24.30 8.25
C CYS A 152 -1.24 -24.12 6.85
N ALA A 153 -0.06 -23.51 6.74
CA ALA A 153 0.67 -23.44 5.47
C ALA A 153 1.14 -24.81 4.97
N GLU A 154 1.35 -25.80 5.86
CA GLU A 154 1.71 -27.17 5.46
C GLU A 154 0.50 -27.98 4.99
N SER A 155 -0.72 -27.61 5.41
CA SER A 155 -1.98 -28.26 5.07
C SER A 155 -2.96 -27.30 4.39
N PHE A 156 -2.44 -26.43 3.52
CA PHE A 156 -3.19 -25.32 2.92
C PHE A 156 -4.36 -25.75 2.02
N GLU A 157 -4.29 -26.97 1.47
CA GLU A 157 -5.39 -27.57 0.68
C GLU A 157 -6.60 -27.96 1.56
N LYS A 158 -6.40 -28.06 2.88
CA LYS A 158 -7.42 -28.47 3.85
C LYS A 158 -8.06 -27.29 4.59
N TRP A 159 -7.84 -26.06 4.13
CA TRP A 159 -8.59 -24.93 4.67
C TRP A 159 -10.09 -25.12 4.42
N ASP A 160 -10.88 -24.82 5.45
CA ASP A 160 -12.34 -24.99 5.43
C ASP A 160 -12.83 -26.45 5.48
N ASP A 161 -11.93 -27.42 5.61
CA ASP A 161 -12.28 -28.80 5.90
C ASP A 161 -12.85 -28.90 7.33
N PRO A 162 -14.11 -29.39 7.52
CA PRO A 162 -14.72 -29.54 8.83
C PRO A 162 -13.93 -30.44 9.79
N ASP A 163 -13.17 -31.39 9.22
CA ASP A 163 -12.39 -32.39 9.94
C ASP A 163 -10.94 -31.92 10.21
N HIS A 164 -10.58 -30.71 9.77
CA HIS A 164 -9.27 -30.10 10.02
C HIS A 164 -9.35 -28.89 10.99
N HIS A 165 -8.28 -28.66 11.74
CA HIS A 165 -8.18 -27.56 12.71
C HIS A 165 -7.95 -26.19 12.05
N CYS A 166 -7.62 -26.16 10.75
CA CYS A 166 -7.32 -24.94 10.03
C CYS A 166 -8.60 -24.29 9.48
N ARG A 167 -9.16 -23.39 10.29
CA ARG A 167 -10.33 -22.59 9.95
C ARG A 167 -9.99 -21.46 8.99
N HIS A 168 -11.03 -20.92 8.36
CA HIS A 168 -10.91 -19.81 7.42
C HIS A 168 -10.32 -18.56 8.13
N PRO A 169 -9.25 -17.95 7.59
CA PRO A 169 -8.56 -16.86 8.25
C PRO A 169 -9.42 -15.60 8.28
N GLN A 170 -9.44 -14.93 9.43
CA GLN A 170 -10.05 -13.61 9.57
C GLN A 170 -8.97 -12.54 9.36
N LEU A 171 -9.25 -11.61 8.46
CA LEU A 171 -8.30 -10.59 8.02
C LEU A 171 -8.70 -9.20 8.53
N LYS A 172 -7.72 -8.33 8.71
CA LYS A 172 -7.89 -6.91 9.05
C LYS A 172 -6.84 -6.06 8.37
#